data_AF-A0A120FXA5-F1
#
_entry.id   AF-A0A120FXA5-F1
#
_cell.length_a   1.000
_cell.length_b   1.000
_cell.length_c   1.000
_cell.angle_alpha   90.00
_cell.angle_beta   90.00
_cell.angle_gamma   90.00
#
_symmetry.space_group_name_H-M   'P 1'
#
loop_
_entity.id
_entity.type
_entity.pdbx_description
1 polymer ?
#
loop_
_entity_poly.entity_id
_entity_poly.type
_entity_poly.pdbx_seq_one_letter_code
_entity_poly.pdbx_strand_id
1 'polypeptide(L)' 'MRNGTRFYCETAPIGFNIYDNEEKLRLKATYQTRVEAESECQRLNLELLQGCGTEQEHFATYRRSS' A
#
# COMPACT_ATOMS: atom_id res chain seq x y z
N MET A 1 28.95 2.04 36.73
CA MET A 1 27.80 2.47 35.91
C MET A 1 28.26 2.58 34.47
N ARG A 2 27.61 1.90 33.51
CA ARG A 2 27.88 2.09 32.08
C ARG A 2 26.86 3.09 31.53
N ASN A 3 27.30 4.32 31.30
CA ASN A 3 26.48 5.35 30.66
C ASN A 3 26.52 5.10 29.15
N GLY A 4 25.44 4.52 28.62
CA GLY A 4 25.26 4.37 27.18
C GLY A 4 24.77 5.68 26.57
N THR A 5 25.66 6.44 25.92
CA THR A 5 25.25 7.59 25.11
C THR A 5 24.54 7.09 23.86
N ARG A 6 23.27 7.49 23.69
CA ARG A 6 22.51 7.21 22.47
C ARG A 6 22.83 8.30 21.45
N PHE A 7 23.40 7.88 20.32
CA PHE A 7 23.58 8.74 19.15
C PHE A 7 22.38 8.51 18.23
N TYR A 8 21.57 9.55 18.02
CA TYR A 8 20.49 9.53 17.06
C TYR A 8 21.01 10.13 15.76
N CYS A 9 20.98 9.35 14.68
CA CYS A 9 21.30 9.86 13.36
C CYS A 9 20.13 10.74 12.87
N GLU A 10 20.42 11.99 12.50
CA GLU A 10 19.48 12.91 11.87
C GLU A 10 19.31 12.56 10.38
N THR A 11 18.81 11.36 10.07
CA THR A 11 18.45 11.06 8.68
C THR A 11 17.20 11.83 8.30
N ALA A 12 17.29 12.62 7.22
CA ALA A 12 16.13 13.30 6.66
C ALA A 12 15.03 12.27 6.33
N PRO A 13 13.76 12.57 6.62
CA PRO A 13 12.66 11.67 6.29
C PRO A 13 12.59 11.50 4.76
N ILE A 14 12.71 10.25 4.31
CA ILE A 14 12.74 9.87 2.89
C ILE A 14 11.34 10.00 2.24
N GLY A 15 10.29 10.23 3.04
CA GLY A 15 8.91 10.37 2.61
C GLY A 15 8.00 9.27 3.17
N PHE A 16 6.81 9.15 2.59
CA PHE A 16 5.76 8.22 2.99
C PHE A 16 5.56 7.15 1.92
N ASN A 17 5.41 5.90 2.34
CA ASN A 17 5.21 4.78 1.44
C ASN A 17 3.83 4.17 1.68
N ILE A 18 3.20 3.71 0.59
CA ILE A 18 1.98 2.91 0.67
C ILE A 18 2.37 1.44 0.55
N TYR A 19 1.72 0.60 1.33
CA TYR A 19 1.89 -0.84 1.30
C TYR A 19 0.58 -1.48 0.86
N ASP A 20 0.70 -2.50 0.00
CA ASP A 20 -0.38 -3.42 -0.23
C ASP A 20 -0.61 -4.28 1.02
N ASN A 21 -1.86 -4.39 1.47
CA ASN A 21 -2.19 -5.09 2.70
C ASN A 21 -2.25 -6.61 2.53
N GLU A 22 -2.50 -7.13 1.33
CA GLU A 22 -2.64 -8.57 1.07
C GLU A 22 -1.28 -9.19 0.78
N GLU A 23 -0.57 -8.65 -0.21
CA GLU A 23 0.74 -9.13 -0.65
C GLU A 23 1.88 -8.65 0.26
N LYS A 24 1.59 -7.71 1.17
CA LYS A 24 2.59 -7.08 2.07
C LYS A 24 3.75 -6.44 1.31
N LEU A 25 3.49 -5.97 0.09
CA LEU A 25 4.48 -5.35 -0.78
C LEU A 25 4.45 -3.83 -0.66
N ARG A 26 5.63 -3.21 -0.76
CA ARG A 26 5.74 -1.75 -0.85
C ARG A 26 5.43 -1.32 -2.29
N LEU A 27 4.46 -0.43 -2.46
CA LEU A 27 4.19 0.21 -3.74
C LEU A 27 5.37 1.12 -4.11
N LYS A 28 5.70 1.18 -5.41
CA LYS A 28 6.93 1.87 -5.89
C LYS A 28 6.95 3.37 -5.59
N ALA A 29 5.79 3.99 -5.38
CA ALA A 29 5.69 5.41 -5.11
C ALA A 29 6.14 5.76 -3.68
N THR A 30 6.95 6.81 -3.55
CA THR A 30 7.26 7.47 -2.29
C THR A 30 6.71 8.89 -2.36
N TYR A 31 5.87 9.26 -1.39
CA TYR A 31 5.18 10.54 -1.33
C TYR A 31 5.92 11.50 -0.41
N GLN A 32 6.02 12.77 -0.80
CA GLN A 32 6.78 13.74 -0.02
C GLN A 32 6.03 14.17 1.23
N THR A 33 4.69 14.24 1.14
CA THR A 33 3.83 14.61 2.26
C THR A 33 2.87 13.49 2.64
N ARG A 34 2.41 13.54 3.89
CA ARG A 34 1.41 12.61 4.41
C ARG A 34 0.07 12.72 3.66
N VAL A 35 -0.32 13.96 3.33
CA VAL A 35 -1.60 14.25 2.67
C VAL A 35 -1.65 13.60 1.28
N GLU A 36 -0.56 13.68 0.51
CA GLU A 36 -0.46 13.01 -0.79
C GLU A 36 -0.57 11.49 -0.66
N ALA A 37 0.13 10.90 0.31
CA ALA A 37 0.08 9.46 0.56
C ALA A 37 -1.33 8.99 0.97
N GLU A 38 -2.01 9.74 1.82
CA GLU A 38 -3.38 9.42 2.26
C GLU A 38 -4.38 9.53 1.11
N SER A 39 -4.28 10.57 0.28
CA SER A 39 -5.13 10.76 -0.90
C SER A 39 -4.97 9.60 -1.89
N GLU A 40 -3.74 9.19 -2.19
CA GLU A 40 -3.49 8.06 -3.09
C GLU A 40 -3.93 6.73 -2.50
N CYS A 41 -3.74 6.51 -1.18
CA CYS A 41 -4.24 5.32 -0.50
C CYS A 41 -5.77 5.20 -0.63
N GLN A 42 -6.50 6.31 -0.43
CA GLN A 42 -7.95 6.34 -0.60
C GLN A 42 -8.36 6.07 -2.04
N ARG A 43 -7.66 6.66 -3.02
CA ARG A 43 -7.91 6.44 -4.44
C ARG A 43 -7.73 4.97 -4.83
N LEU A 44 -6.63 4.33 -4.42
CA LEU A 44 -6.36 2.92 -4.68
C LEU A 44 -7.41 2.01 -4.05
N ASN A 45 -7.80 2.27 -2.80
CA ASN A 45 -8.85 1.49 -2.13
C ASN A 45 -10.20 1.64 -2.84
N LEU A 46 -10.53 2.85 -3.30
CA LEU A 46 -11.77 3.09 -4.05
C LEU A 46 -11.75 2.37 -5.40
N GLU A 47 -10.61 2.40 -6.12
CA GLU A 47 -10.42 1.70 -7.39
C GLU A 47 -10.58 0.19 -7.21
N LEU A 48 -10.02 -0.41 -6.16
CA LEU A 48 -10.21 -1.83 -5.83
C LEU A 48 -11.68 -2.15 -5.52
N LEU A 49 -12.35 -1.32 -4.71
CA LEU A 49 -13.77 -1.50 -4.38
C LEU A 49 -14.67 -1.38 -5.61
N GLN A 50 -14.32 -0.52 -6.57
CA GLN A 50 -15.07 -0.32 -7.81
C GLN A 50 -14.73 -1.35 -8.89
N GLY A 51 -13.48 -1.81 -8.95
CA GLY A 51 -12.97 -2.81 -9.89
C GLY A 51 -13.27 -4.27 -9.50
N CYS A 52 -13.53 -4.53 -8.22
CA CYS A 52 -14.07 -5.82 -7.72
C CYS A 52 -15.55 -6.03 -8.11
N GLY A 53 -15.94 -5.56 -9.29
CA GLY A 53 -17.17 -5.95 -9.99
C GLY A 53 -16.90 -6.75 -11.27
N THR A 54 -15.66 -6.77 -11.78
CA THR A 54 -15.37 -7.31 -13.13
C THR A 54 -14.50 -8.56 -13.17
N GLU A 55 -13.84 -8.94 -12.06
CA GLU A 55 -13.03 -10.16 -12.02
C GLU A 55 -13.80 -11.41 -11.54
N GLN A 56 -15.02 -11.23 -11.03
CA GLN A 56 -15.88 -12.34 -10.60
C GLN A 56 -16.58 -13.06 -11.78
N GLU A 57 -16.54 -12.51 -12.99
CA GLU A 57 -17.20 -13.11 -14.17
C GLU A 57 -16.31 -14.05 -15.00
N HIS A 58 -14.98 -14.06 -14.80
CA HIS A 58 -14.10 -14.94 -15.59
C HIS A 58 -13.99 -16.37 -15.02
N PHE A 59 -14.23 -16.57 -13.72
CA PHE A 59 -14.25 -17.92 -13.11
C PHE A 59 -15.63 -18.59 -13.11
N ALA A 60 -16.70 -17.83 -13.37
CA ALA A 60 -18.07 -18.37 -13.41
C ALA A 60 -18.42 -19.07 -14.74
N THR A 61 -17.69 -18.78 -15.83
CA THR A 61 -17.92 -19.40 -17.14
C THR A 61 -17.31 -20.80 -17.26
N TYR A 62 -16.27 -21.12 -16.48
CA TYR A 62 -15.62 -22.44 -16.54
C TYR A 62 -16.34 -23.54 -15.75
N ARG A 63 -17.29 -23.20 -14.87
CA ARG A 63 -17.97 -24.17 -13.99
C ARG A 63 -19.35 -24.62 -14.48
N ARG A 64 -19.87 -24.09 -15.59
CA ARG A 64 -21.13 -24.55 -16.21
C ARG A 64 -20.93 -25.54 -17.35
N SER A 65 -19.70 -25.97 -17.60
CA SER A 65 -19.32 -26.82 -18.73
C SER A 65 -18.78 -28.20 -18.31
N SER A 66 -19.06 -28.66 -17.09
CA SER A 66 -18.75 -30.03 -16.62
C SER A 66 -19.99 -30.74 -16.11
#